data_AF-A0A932X6D5-F1
#
_entry.id   AF-A0A932X6D5-F1
#
_cell.length_a   1.000
_cell.length_b   1.000
_cell.length_c   1.000
_cell.angle_alpha   90.00
_cell.angle_beta   90.00
_cell.angle_gamma   90.00
#
_symmetry.space_group_name_H-M   'P 1'
#
loop_
_entity.id
_entity.type
_entity.pdbx_description
1 polymer ?
#
loop_
_entity_poly.entity_id
_entity_poly.type
_entity_poly.pdbx_seq_one_letter_code
_entity_poly.pdbx_strand_id
1 'polypeptide(L)'
;MRSLFLRARPMSVSWVFPSVIVSGLCAGSAVAAEPAATATVAANPVVLYIGNSHTGHFVPDLVAEMAAATTPPITVVTREHLRGSHALSDHWQRPQQPQKFGHVLSWLRYPDPPKPSFPARTLAEWGDRRADLAVLQPFHGEQYDEETLHFWVRLFHRPLVQRGIKPVLYVSHGGRPGSPHNFMFPFKSEAEALETLSLVNTACLRVATELDSAVAPSYLACYNAKRARPDLDLAAGSPDNSHAGYRCYYLQACTVYAALFNRSPEGLPVRAVRARDGKGLVLTDDEALFLQKTAWESVQEFRRMAGERRAALAAGKAPALARKPRILVIGAPYDDRTQLAPGKWVSGFRTVLRERVKAQLGMDVVFAPLGPCSAVEALSDLDDWLGDQKWALVAFAWGARELAEKMPLEGYERNLRALLGKLRQNGSPLFWMGILPVTPKPEAPGVAAPPLTEMMLTAVTNIAITDDAGPLTETAERVVKEYGLSPDTLYARHLSGFFAPGGQPVAREITKADWAQLAEWLGESLERQVNAAAPEPSPGG
;
A
#
# COMPACT_ATOMS: atom_id res chain seq x y z
N MET A 1 29.58 -4.32 -63.49
CA MET A 1 29.29 -2.94 -63.01
C MET A 1 27.81 -2.64 -63.24
N ARG A 2 27.17 -2.04 -62.22
CA ARG A 2 25.77 -1.53 -62.14
C ARG A 2 24.80 -2.40 -61.33
N SER A 3 24.81 -2.11 -60.03
CA SER A 3 23.85 -2.45 -58.99
C SER A 3 22.51 -1.71 -59.17
N LEU A 4 21.39 -2.42 -59.03
CA LEU A 4 20.07 -1.83 -58.85
C LEU A 4 19.95 -1.22 -57.44
N PHE A 5 19.71 0.08 -57.36
CA PHE A 5 19.26 0.77 -56.14
C PHE A 5 17.73 0.83 -56.14
N LEU A 6 17.10 0.10 -55.23
CA LEU A 6 15.71 0.31 -54.84
C LEU A 6 15.67 1.42 -53.78
N ARG A 7 15.15 2.60 -54.14
CA ARG A 7 14.82 3.67 -53.18
C ARG A 7 13.52 3.33 -52.46
N ALA A 8 13.60 3.04 -51.17
CA ALA A 8 12.43 3.02 -50.28
C ALA A 8 11.98 4.47 -50.00
N ARG A 9 10.69 4.75 -50.18
CA ARG A 9 10.04 6.00 -49.73
C ARG A 9 9.62 5.85 -48.27
N PRO A 10 9.75 6.88 -47.42
CA PRO A 10 9.21 6.84 -46.06
C PRO A 10 7.68 6.95 -46.11
N MET A 11 6.97 5.98 -45.53
CA MET A 11 5.54 6.09 -45.24
C MET A 11 5.35 6.95 -44.00
N SER A 12 4.70 8.11 -44.15
CA SER A 12 4.16 8.89 -43.04
C SER A 12 2.90 8.19 -42.51
N VAL A 13 3.00 7.57 -41.33
CA VAL A 13 1.81 7.06 -40.63
C VAL A 13 1.29 8.21 -39.76
N SER A 14 0.24 8.88 -40.22
CA SER A 14 -0.54 9.82 -39.42
C SER A 14 -1.54 9.03 -38.57
N TRP A 15 -1.36 9.02 -37.25
CA TRP A 15 -2.35 8.46 -36.34
C TRP A 15 -3.39 9.52 -35.99
N VAL A 16 -4.56 9.41 -36.60
CA VAL A 16 -5.77 10.14 -36.22
C VAL A 16 -6.44 9.36 -35.09
N PHE A 17 -6.54 9.93 -33.90
CA PHE A 17 -7.44 9.44 -32.86
C PHE A 17 -8.89 9.63 -33.36
N PRO A 18 -9.79 8.64 -33.22
CA PRO A 18 -11.18 8.82 -33.60
C PRO A 18 -11.82 9.86 -32.68
N SER A 19 -12.00 11.06 -33.22
CA SER A 19 -12.92 12.05 -32.67
C SER A 19 -14.33 11.49 -32.85
N VAL A 20 -14.95 11.06 -31.75
CA VAL A 20 -16.38 10.78 -31.75
C VAL A 20 -17.09 12.14 -31.83
N ILE A 21 -17.48 12.52 -33.05
CA ILE A 21 -18.44 13.59 -33.29
C ILE A 21 -19.81 13.07 -32.84
N VAL A 22 -20.24 13.46 -31.64
CA VAL A 22 -21.65 13.39 -31.27
C VAL A 22 -22.30 14.69 -31.73
N SER A 23 -22.85 14.68 -32.94
CA SER A 23 -23.83 15.68 -33.37
C SER A 23 -25.20 15.22 -32.89
N GLY A 24 -25.73 15.91 -31.89
CA GLY A 24 -27.07 15.70 -31.36
C GLY A 24 -27.50 16.92 -30.56
N LEU A 25 -28.09 17.90 -31.24
CA LEU A 25 -28.82 19.01 -30.64
C LEU A 25 -29.92 18.45 -29.73
N CYS A 26 -29.80 18.69 -28.43
CA CYS A 26 -30.94 18.83 -27.53
C CYS A 26 -30.57 19.95 -26.55
N ALA A 27 -31.15 21.13 -26.77
CA ALA A 27 -31.10 22.24 -25.85
C ALA A 27 -31.89 21.85 -24.58
N GLY A 28 -31.16 21.44 -23.55
CA GLY A 28 -31.65 21.32 -22.19
C GLY A 28 -30.67 22.05 -21.30
N SER A 29 -31.12 23.14 -20.66
CA SER A 29 -30.35 23.94 -19.73
C SER A 29 -29.93 23.10 -18.53
N ALA A 30 -28.82 22.38 -18.64
CA ALA A 30 -28.13 21.79 -17.51
C ALA A 30 -27.42 22.93 -16.77
N VAL A 31 -27.98 23.31 -15.63
CA VAL A 31 -27.27 24.12 -14.63
C VAL A 31 -25.97 23.37 -14.33
N ALA A 32 -24.85 23.91 -14.79
CA ALA A 32 -23.53 23.41 -14.44
C ALA A 32 -23.43 23.47 -12.92
N ALA A 33 -23.40 22.31 -12.28
CA ALA A 33 -23.05 22.22 -10.87
C ALA A 33 -21.66 22.86 -10.72
N GLU A 34 -21.58 23.92 -9.92
CA GLU A 34 -20.32 24.55 -9.54
C GLU A 34 -19.34 23.47 -9.07
N PRO A 35 -18.05 23.52 -9.50
CA PRO A 35 -17.04 22.65 -8.92
C PRO A 35 -17.02 22.87 -7.41
N ALA A 36 -17.01 21.77 -6.66
CA ALA A 36 -16.97 21.75 -5.20
C ALA A 36 -16.08 22.88 -4.66
N ALA A 37 -16.66 23.73 -3.82
CA ALA A 37 -16.05 24.91 -3.25
C ALA A 37 -14.58 24.64 -2.90
N THR A 38 -13.68 25.40 -3.53
CA THR A 38 -12.24 25.36 -3.26
C THR A 38 -12.07 25.72 -1.79
N ALA A 39 -11.93 24.71 -0.93
CA ALA A 39 -11.71 24.95 0.47
C ALA A 39 -10.41 25.75 0.60
N THR A 40 -10.52 26.98 1.10
CA THR A 40 -9.40 27.90 1.29
C THR A 40 -8.36 27.21 2.15
N VAL A 41 -7.18 26.98 1.59
CA VAL A 41 -6.01 26.51 2.35
C VAL A 41 -5.67 27.59 3.36
N ALA A 42 -5.45 27.20 4.62
CA ALA A 42 -5.04 28.13 5.67
C ALA A 42 -3.81 28.93 5.22
N ALA A 43 -3.66 30.16 5.71
CA ALA A 43 -2.51 31.02 5.35
C ALA A 43 -1.16 30.36 5.69
N ASN A 44 -1.13 29.55 6.76
CA ASN A 44 0.05 28.84 7.24
C ASN A 44 -0.28 27.35 7.49
N PRO A 45 -0.43 26.54 6.43
CA PRO A 45 -0.88 25.17 6.61
C PRO A 45 0.24 24.30 7.19
N VAL A 46 -0.13 23.44 8.12
CA VAL A 46 0.73 22.37 8.63
C VAL A 46 0.53 21.13 7.75
N VAL A 47 1.58 20.70 7.07
CA VAL A 47 1.55 19.55 6.15
C VAL A 47 2.33 18.39 6.76
N LEU A 48 1.63 17.30 7.04
CA LEU A 48 2.21 16.04 7.51
C LEU A 48 2.53 15.14 6.32
N TYR A 49 3.79 14.76 6.16
CA TYR A 49 4.26 13.81 5.14
C TYR A 49 4.41 12.42 5.77
N ILE A 50 3.67 11.44 5.26
CA ILE A 50 3.74 10.02 5.65
C ILE A 50 4.24 9.25 4.43
N GLY A 51 5.43 8.67 4.53
CA GLY A 51 6.05 7.97 3.41
C GLY A 51 7.49 7.57 3.65
N ASN A 52 8.22 7.35 2.57
CA ASN A 52 9.59 6.85 2.61
C ASN A 52 10.57 7.84 1.99
N SER A 53 11.72 7.33 1.55
CA SER A 53 12.77 8.11 0.91
C SER A 53 12.29 8.89 -0.32
N HIS A 54 11.31 8.38 -1.07
CA HIS A 54 10.72 9.10 -2.22
C HIS A 54 9.97 10.39 -1.83
N THR A 55 9.66 10.54 -0.54
CA THR A 55 9.18 11.78 0.05
C THR A 55 10.31 12.53 0.75
N GLY A 56 11.02 11.85 1.66
CA GLY A 56 11.94 12.47 2.61
C GLY A 56 13.23 13.08 2.10
N HIS A 57 13.64 12.80 0.86
CA HIS A 57 14.88 13.35 0.34
C HIS A 57 14.79 14.85 0.06
N PHE A 58 13.72 15.32 -0.60
CA PHE A 58 13.63 16.71 -1.06
C PHE A 58 12.22 17.30 -1.09
N VAL A 59 11.17 16.47 -1.08
CA VAL A 59 9.81 16.94 -1.44
C VAL A 59 9.27 17.95 -0.41
N PRO A 60 9.30 17.70 0.91
CA PRO A 60 8.80 18.66 1.90
C PRO A 60 9.46 20.04 1.80
N ASP A 61 10.80 20.06 1.73
CA ASP A 61 11.58 21.31 1.69
C ASP A 61 11.32 22.09 0.39
N LEU A 62 11.33 21.42 -0.77
CA LEU A 62 11.02 22.06 -2.05
C LEU A 62 9.60 22.61 -2.11
N VAL A 63 8.61 21.87 -1.57
CA VAL A 63 7.22 22.34 -1.54
C VAL A 63 7.08 23.57 -0.65
N ALA A 64 7.78 23.61 0.49
CA ALA A 64 7.80 24.77 1.38
C ALA A 64 8.46 25.99 0.70
N GLU A 65 9.59 25.79 0.01
CA GLU A 65 10.25 26.83 -0.79
C GLU A 65 9.34 27.36 -1.91
N MET A 66 8.68 26.48 -2.65
CA MET A 66 7.73 26.85 -3.70
C MET A 66 6.56 27.65 -3.14
N ALA A 67 5.99 27.22 -2.01
CA ALA A 67 4.89 27.90 -1.34
C ALA A 67 5.29 29.31 -0.84
N ALA A 68 6.49 29.45 -0.27
CA ALA A 68 7.03 30.73 0.16
C ALA A 68 7.31 31.69 -1.01
N ALA A 69 7.61 31.17 -2.20
CA ALA A 69 7.87 31.95 -3.40
C ALA A 69 6.60 32.40 -4.16
N THR A 70 5.41 32.04 -3.68
CA THR A 70 4.14 32.47 -4.29
C THR A 70 3.78 33.91 -3.96
N THR A 71 2.81 34.47 -4.68
CA THR A 71 2.19 35.77 -4.35
C THR A 71 0.67 35.61 -4.22
N PRO A 72 0.08 35.84 -3.04
CA PRO A 72 0.76 36.06 -1.75
C PRO A 72 1.49 34.79 -1.27
N PRO A 73 2.58 34.94 -0.50
CA PRO A 73 3.38 33.82 -0.01
C PRO A 73 2.59 32.97 0.99
N ILE A 74 2.85 31.66 0.99
CA ILE A 74 2.25 30.68 1.91
C ILE A 74 3.36 30.12 2.81
N THR A 75 3.20 30.22 4.13
CA THR A 75 4.20 29.65 5.07
C THR A 75 3.80 28.23 5.44
N VAL A 76 4.45 27.25 4.82
CA VAL A 76 4.17 25.83 5.10
C VAL A 76 4.97 25.37 6.32
N VAL A 77 4.29 24.79 7.29
CA VAL A 77 4.96 24.09 8.40
C VAL A 77 5.01 22.61 8.06
N THR A 78 6.21 22.09 7.80
CA THR A 78 6.40 20.68 7.46
C THR A 78 6.49 19.80 8.72
N ARG A 79 5.88 18.62 8.63
CA ARG A 79 6.00 17.52 9.59
C ARG A 79 6.26 16.25 8.82
N GLU A 80 7.13 15.40 9.33
CA GLU A 80 7.59 14.21 8.63
C GLU A 80 7.45 12.98 9.52
N HIS A 81 6.72 11.99 9.03
CA HIS A 81 6.71 10.63 9.53
C HIS A 81 7.25 9.73 8.42
N LEU A 82 8.58 9.64 8.36
CA LEU A 82 9.27 9.05 7.24
C LEU A 82 10.17 7.89 7.64
N ARG A 83 10.21 6.85 6.79
CA ARG A 83 11.09 5.70 6.99
C ARG A 83 11.51 5.05 5.68
N GLY A 84 12.81 4.80 5.52
CA GLY A 84 13.37 4.25 4.27
C GLY A 84 12.75 2.90 3.90
N SER A 85 12.42 2.71 2.62
CA SER A 85 11.82 1.47 2.07
C SER A 85 10.49 1.03 2.71
N HIS A 86 9.82 1.92 3.45
CA HIS A 86 8.55 1.60 4.09
C HIS A 86 7.37 1.87 3.17
N ALA A 87 6.38 1.01 3.27
CA ALA A 87 5.11 1.12 2.60
C ALA A 87 4.04 1.69 3.54
N LEU A 88 2.86 2.06 3.05
CA LEU A 88 1.81 2.60 3.94
C LEU A 88 1.43 1.56 5.00
N SER A 89 1.48 0.28 4.61
CA SER A 89 1.39 -0.85 5.53
C SER A 89 2.34 -0.74 6.72
N ASP A 90 3.61 -0.49 6.49
CA ASP A 90 4.59 -0.41 7.57
C ASP A 90 4.38 0.82 8.47
N HIS A 91 3.99 1.96 7.89
CA HIS A 91 3.66 3.18 8.64
C HIS A 91 2.45 2.98 9.55
N TRP A 92 1.47 2.19 9.10
CA TRP A 92 0.32 1.82 9.92
C TRP A 92 0.67 0.84 11.05
N GLN A 93 1.73 0.05 10.91
CA GLN A 93 2.04 -1.02 11.86
C GLN A 93 3.12 -0.63 12.87
N ARG A 94 4.04 0.26 12.49
CA ARG A 94 5.24 0.61 13.26
C ARG A 94 5.33 2.13 13.43
N PRO A 95 4.58 2.71 14.38
CA PRO A 95 4.51 4.16 14.56
C PRO A 95 5.77 4.74 15.21
N GLN A 96 6.66 3.90 15.75
CA GLN A 96 7.73 4.37 16.62
C GLN A 96 8.70 5.29 15.87
N GLN A 97 8.95 6.43 16.55
CA GLN A 97 9.75 7.61 16.25
C GLN A 97 10.15 7.89 14.79
N PRO A 98 9.88 9.11 14.27
CA PRO A 98 10.40 9.52 12.97
C PRO A 98 11.92 9.32 12.93
N GLN A 99 12.41 8.57 11.94
CA GLN A 99 13.84 8.58 11.67
C GLN A 99 14.17 10.00 11.21
N LYS A 100 15.00 10.72 11.98
CA LYS A 100 15.72 11.85 11.40
C LYS A 100 16.58 11.26 10.28
N PHE A 101 16.31 11.59 9.02
CA PHE A 101 17.20 11.24 7.92
C PHE A 101 18.58 11.86 8.19
N GLY A 102 19.46 11.04 8.75
CA GLY A 102 20.84 11.34 9.08
C GLY A 102 21.72 10.20 8.55
N HIS A 103 22.36 10.46 7.42
CA HIS A 103 23.43 9.68 6.79
C HIS A 103 23.16 8.27 6.24
N VAL A 104 23.73 8.06 5.05
CA VAL A 104 23.80 6.86 4.21
C VAL A 104 24.57 5.67 4.86
N LEU A 105 24.90 5.72 6.16
CA LEU A 105 25.67 4.67 6.83
C LEU A 105 25.09 4.16 8.17
N SER A 106 23.89 4.55 8.59
CA SER A 106 23.29 4.05 9.84
C SER A 106 22.36 2.83 9.66
N TRP A 107 22.55 2.02 8.61
CA TRP A 107 21.75 0.81 8.37
C TRP A 107 21.93 -0.30 9.43
N LEU A 108 22.77 -0.09 10.44
CA LEU A 108 23.03 -1.04 11.52
C LEU A 108 23.17 -0.31 12.87
N ARG A 109 22.37 -0.75 13.85
CA ARG A 109 22.35 -0.49 15.32
C ARG A 109 21.48 0.67 15.83
N TYR A 110 20.40 0.35 16.56
CA TYR A 110 20.38 0.24 18.04
C TYR A 110 19.06 -0.42 18.53
N PRO A 111 19.04 -1.11 19.70
CA PRO A 111 17.88 -1.79 20.27
C PRO A 111 17.19 -1.03 21.44
N ASP A 112 16.05 -1.60 21.88
CA ASP A 112 15.23 -1.43 23.12
C ASP A 112 14.05 -0.42 23.15
N PRO A 113 12.96 -0.66 23.94
CA PRO A 113 12.19 -1.90 24.22
C PRO A 113 10.67 -1.74 23.89
N PRO A 114 9.80 -2.79 24.01
CA PRO A 114 8.41 -2.71 23.53
C PRO A 114 7.42 -2.10 24.53
N LYS A 115 6.59 -1.13 24.10
CA LYS A 115 5.22 -0.80 24.61
C LYS A 115 4.45 0.05 23.56
N PRO A 116 3.10 0.17 23.67
CA PRO A 116 2.02 -0.73 23.21
C PRO A 116 1.53 -0.44 21.77
N SER A 117 0.45 -1.12 21.33
CA SER A 117 -0.17 -1.12 19.99
C SER A 117 -0.84 0.20 19.54
N PHE A 118 -1.08 0.27 18.23
CA PHE A 118 -1.05 1.45 17.35
C PHE A 118 -2.17 2.51 17.45
N PRO A 119 -3.46 2.25 17.70
CA PRO A 119 -4.44 3.20 17.17
C PRO A 119 -4.65 4.44 18.04
N ALA A 120 -4.43 4.38 19.35
CA ALA A 120 -4.72 5.53 20.21
C ALA A 120 -3.58 6.56 20.21
N ARG A 121 -2.32 6.14 20.30
CA ARG A 121 -1.21 7.06 20.59
C ARG A 121 -0.68 7.80 19.36
N THR A 122 -0.56 7.15 18.21
CA THR A 122 -0.03 7.78 16.99
C THR A 122 -1.02 8.78 16.40
N LEU A 123 -2.30 8.40 16.35
CA LEU A 123 -3.38 9.29 15.90
C LEU A 123 -3.74 10.35 16.95
N ALA A 124 -3.47 10.13 18.24
CA ALA A 124 -3.49 11.21 19.24
C ALA A 124 -2.25 12.10 19.13
N GLU A 125 -1.05 11.59 18.85
CA GLU A 125 0.13 12.42 18.61
C GLU A 125 0.02 13.24 17.31
N TRP A 126 -0.62 12.69 16.27
CA TRP A 126 -0.96 13.41 15.03
C TRP A 126 -2.18 14.31 15.21
N GLY A 127 -3.19 13.90 15.99
CA GLY A 127 -4.42 14.63 16.26
C GLY A 127 -4.26 15.79 17.26
N ASP A 128 -3.40 15.64 18.27
CA ASP A 128 -3.04 16.69 19.24
C ASP A 128 -2.15 17.76 18.61
N ARG A 129 -1.56 17.49 17.42
CA ARG A 129 -0.65 18.40 16.74
C ARG A 129 -1.14 18.82 15.35
N ARG A 130 -2.29 19.50 15.31
CA ARG A 130 -2.73 20.51 14.31
C ARG A 130 -2.19 20.36 12.88
N ALA A 131 -2.31 19.20 12.22
CA ALA A 131 -2.05 19.12 10.77
C ALA A 131 -3.31 19.57 10.01
N ASP A 132 -3.15 20.34 8.93
CA ASP A 132 -4.26 20.70 8.03
C ASP A 132 -4.36 19.71 6.86
N LEU A 133 -3.19 19.21 6.43
CA LEU A 133 -3.03 18.35 5.26
C LEU A 133 -2.13 17.16 5.62
N ALA A 134 -2.42 15.98 5.06
CA ALA A 134 -1.59 14.79 5.19
C ALA A 134 -1.25 14.22 3.80
N VAL A 135 0.02 14.25 3.42
CA VAL A 135 0.53 13.64 2.19
C VAL A 135 0.83 12.17 2.47
N LEU A 136 0.08 11.27 1.83
CA LEU A 136 0.24 9.82 1.94
C LEU A 136 0.99 9.29 0.72
N GLN A 137 2.14 8.68 0.93
CA GLN A 137 2.93 8.09 -0.16
C GLN A 137 3.04 6.56 -0.03
N PRO A 138 2.43 5.77 -0.94
CA PRO A 138 2.62 4.33 -1.00
C PRO A 138 4.04 3.96 -1.43
N PHE A 139 4.48 2.77 -1.04
CA PHE A 139 5.69 2.19 -1.63
C PHE A 139 5.44 1.79 -3.08
N HIS A 140 6.51 1.70 -3.88
CA HIS A 140 6.40 1.35 -5.29
C HIS A 140 5.65 0.03 -5.53
N GLY A 141 5.86 -1.00 -4.71
CA GLY A 141 5.09 -2.24 -4.85
C GLY A 141 3.58 -2.04 -4.67
N GLU A 142 3.18 -1.21 -3.70
CA GLU A 142 1.77 -0.97 -3.37
C GLU A 142 1.07 -0.14 -4.45
N GLN A 143 1.76 0.78 -5.13
CA GLN A 143 1.13 1.68 -6.10
C GLN A 143 0.63 0.98 -7.38
N TYR A 144 1.10 -0.25 -7.67
CA TYR A 144 0.66 -1.06 -8.81
C TYR A 144 -0.44 -2.06 -8.48
N ASP A 145 -0.59 -2.40 -7.20
CA ASP A 145 -1.64 -3.27 -6.71
C ASP A 145 -2.79 -2.38 -6.24
N GLU A 146 -3.78 -2.22 -7.13
CA GLU A 146 -4.97 -1.40 -6.86
C GLU A 146 -5.57 -1.71 -5.50
N GLU A 147 -5.66 -2.98 -5.12
CA GLU A 147 -6.33 -3.35 -3.88
C GLU A 147 -5.53 -3.01 -2.65
N THR A 148 -4.24 -3.31 -2.68
CA THR A 148 -3.32 -2.98 -1.61
C THR A 148 -3.28 -1.45 -1.43
N LEU A 149 -3.15 -0.68 -2.52
CA LEU A 149 -3.22 0.78 -2.46
C LEU A 149 -4.53 1.27 -1.83
N HIS A 150 -5.66 0.77 -2.32
CA HIS A 150 -6.99 1.14 -1.85
C HIS A 150 -7.18 0.87 -0.37
N PHE A 151 -6.77 -0.31 0.07
CA PHE A 151 -6.90 -0.74 1.46
C PHE A 151 -6.15 0.22 2.38
N TRP A 152 -4.87 0.48 2.10
CA TRP A 152 -4.06 1.33 2.96
C TRP A 152 -4.49 2.79 2.93
N VAL A 153 -4.79 3.33 1.76
CA VAL A 153 -5.27 4.71 1.68
C VAL A 153 -6.57 4.87 2.47
N ARG A 154 -7.50 3.91 2.43
CA ARG A 154 -8.73 3.96 3.26
C ARG A 154 -8.43 3.93 4.76
N LEU A 155 -7.51 3.07 5.19
CA LEU A 155 -7.12 2.96 6.61
C LEU A 155 -6.60 4.29 7.15
N PHE A 156 -5.78 5.01 6.38
CA PHE A 156 -5.34 6.35 6.78
C PHE A 156 -6.43 7.41 6.62
N HIS A 157 -7.24 7.33 5.56
CA HIS A 157 -8.20 8.38 5.21
C HIS A 157 -9.24 8.64 6.30
N ARG A 158 -9.94 7.59 6.75
CA ARG A 158 -11.02 7.71 7.75
C ARG A 158 -10.58 8.44 9.03
N PRO A 159 -9.51 8.01 9.73
CA PRO A 159 -9.09 8.67 10.97
C PRO A 159 -8.49 10.07 10.77
N LEU A 160 -7.92 10.37 9.60
CA LEU A 160 -7.44 11.72 9.26
C LEU A 160 -8.61 12.68 9.07
N VAL A 161 -9.60 12.29 8.27
CA VAL A 161 -10.79 13.13 8.01
C VAL A 161 -11.61 13.35 9.28
N GLN A 162 -11.76 12.34 10.15
CA GLN A 162 -12.41 12.49 11.45
C GLN A 162 -11.74 13.55 12.36
N ARG A 163 -10.45 13.85 12.11
CA ARG A 163 -9.68 14.87 12.82
C ARG A 163 -9.61 16.21 12.06
N GLY A 164 -10.33 16.34 10.95
CA GLY A 164 -10.30 17.52 10.09
C GLY A 164 -9.03 17.65 9.23
N ILE A 165 -8.19 16.62 9.17
CA ILE A 165 -6.97 16.60 8.37
C ILE A 165 -7.34 16.12 6.96
N LYS A 166 -6.94 16.88 5.93
CA LYS A 166 -7.23 16.54 4.53
C LYS A 166 -6.12 15.65 3.94
N PRO A 167 -6.42 14.38 3.60
CA PRO A 167 -5.44 13.51 2.96
C PRO A 167 -5.23 13.89 1.49
N VAL A 168 -3.98 13.79 1.05
CA VAL A 168 -3.55 13.96 -0.34
C VAL A 168 -2.68 12.76 -0.70
N LEU A 169 -3.07 12.03 -1.74
CA LEU A 169 -2.32 10.86 -2.19
C LEU A 169 -1.16 11.32 -3.09
N TYR A 170 0.08 11.09 -2.66
CA TYR A 170 1.27 11.33 -3.46
C TYR A 170 1.79 10.03 -4.05
N VAL A 171 1.58 9.85 -5.36
CA VAL A 171 2.11 8.69 -6.08
C VAL A 171 3.37 9.11 -6.82
N SER A 172 4.50 8.60 -6.33
CA SER A 172 5.85 8.94 -6.81
C SER A 172 6.08 8.46 -8.25
N HIS A 173 7.29 8.68 -8.77
CA HIS A 173 7.67 8.22 -10.11
C HIS A 173 7.47 6.70 -10.28
N GLY A 174 6.85 6.27 -11.38
CA GLY A 174 6.70 4.85 -11.66
C GLY A 174 8.03 4.17 -11.99
N GLY A 175 8.22 2.94 -11.51
CA GLY A 175 9.11 1.92 -12.06
C GLY A 175 8.35 0.76 -12.72
N ARG A 176 9.02 -0.38 -12.89
CA ARG A 176 8.49 -1.61 -13.49
C ARG A 176 7.82 -2.50 -12.42
N PRO A 177 6.63 -3.08 -12.67
CA PRO A 177 6.07 -4.06 -11.74
C PRO A 177 7.06 -5.21 -11.48
N GLY A 178 7.33 -5.52 -10.21
CA GLY A 178 8.15 -6.66 -9.79
C GLY A 178 9.69 -6.49 -9.79
N SER A 179 10.25 -5.31 -10.12
CA SER A 179 11.70 -5.09 -9.97
C SER A 179 12.04 -4.60 -8.55
N PRO A 180 12.93 -5.29 -7.81
CA PRO A 180 13.37 -4.87 -6.46
C PRO A 180 14.19 -3.58 -6.46
N HIS A 181 14.73 -3.21 -7.63
CA HIS A 181 15.38 -1.92 -7.89
C HIS A 181 14.61 -1.27 -9.04
N ASN A 182 13.57 -0.53 -8.67
CA ASN A 182 12.67 0.11 -9.62
C ASN A 182 13.28 1.42 -10.11
N PHE A 183 14.33 1.27 -10.92
CA PHE A 183 14.91 2.40 -11.61
C PHE A 183 13.82 3.09 -12.43
N MET A 184 13.84 4.40 -12.31
CA MET A 184 13.07 5.34 -13.08
C MET A 184 13.20 4.98 -14.58
N PHE A 185 12.11 4.52 -15.22
CA PHE A 185 12.01 4.26 -16.67
C PHE A 185 13.16 3.47 -17.34
N PRO A 186 13.26 2.15 -17.13
CA PRO A 186 13.63 1.26 -18.22
C PRO A 186 12.41 0.40 -18.56
N PHE A 187 11.31 1.05 -18.96
CA PHE A 187 10.28 0.33 -19.69
C PHE A 187 10.94 -0.21 -20.97
N LYS A 188 10.70 -1.47 -21.30
CA LYS A 188 11.28 -2.08 -22.51
C LYS A 188 10.67 -1.46 -23.77
N SER A 189 9.48 -0.88 -23.65
CA SER A 189 8.75 -0.25 -24.74
C SER A 189 7.77 0.81 -24.22
N GLU A 190 7.31 1.67 -25.12
CA GLU A 190 6.22 2.61 -24.84
C GLU A 190 4.91 1.89 -24.46
N ALA A 191 4.66 0.70 -25.02
CA ALA A 191 3.48 -0.10 -24.68
C ALA A 191 3.48 -0.54 -23.20
N GLU A 192 4.63 -1.02 -22.69
CA GLU A 192 4.78 -1.39 -21.26
C GLU A 192 4.62 -0.16 -20.35
N ALA A 193 5.11 1.00 -20.79
CA ALA A 193 4.91 2.26 -20.07
C ALA A 193 3.42 2.62 -19.98
N LEU A 194 2.70 2.57 -21.11
CA LEU A 194 1.27 2.88 -21.18
C LEU A 194 0.41 1.91 -20.37
N GLU A 195 0.75 0.62 -20.38
CA GLU A 195 0.09 -0.39 -19.56
C GLU A 195 0.28 -0.11 -18.07
N THR A 196 1.52 0.17 -17.65
CA THR A 196 1.85 0.50 -16.26
C THR A 196 1.13 1.77 -15.81
N LEU A 197 1.10 2.81 -16.66
CA LEU A 197 0.35 4.04 -16.39
C LEU A 197 -1.14 3.77 -16.26
N SER A 198 -1.70 2.91 -17.11
CA SER A 198 -3.12 2.55 -17.07
C SER A 198 -3.48 1.89 -15.74
N LEU A 199 -2.65 0.98 -15.24
CA LEU A 199 -2.84 0.32 -13.93
C LEU A 199 -2.80 1.34 -12.78
N VAL A 200 -1.75 2.16 -12.71
CA VAL A 200 -1.59 3.16 -11.65
C VAL A 200 -2.70 4.22 -11.74
N ASN A 201 -3.06 4.69 -12.94
CA ASN A 201 -4.16 5.62 -13.16
C ASN A 201 -5.48 5.04 -12.68
N THR A 202 -5.79 3.79 -13.03
CA THR A 202 -7.04 3.14 -12.62
C THR A 202 -7.13 3.05 -11.10
N ALA A 203 -6.04 2.61 -10.45
CA ALA A 203 -5.97 2.51 -9.00
C ALA A 203 -6.16 3.88 -8.32
N CYS A 204 -5.42 4.90 -8.77
CA CYS A 204 -5.48 6.26 -8.22
C CYS A 204 -6.84 6.92 -8.47
N LEU A 205 -7.37 6.84 -9.69
CA LEU A 205 -8.66 7.45 -10.04
C LEU A 205 -9.78 6.85 -9.21
N ARG A 206 -9.77 5.53 -8.97
CA ARG A 206 -10.80 4.88 -8.17
C ARG A 206 -10.73 5.34 -6.71
N VAL A 207 -9.57 5.30 -6.07
CA VAL A 207 -9.45 5.66 -4.65
C VAL A 207 -9.69 7.15 -4.42
N ALA A 208 -9.17 8.00 -5.31
CA ALA A 208 -9.37 9.45 -5.23
C ALA A 208 -10.82 9.85 -5.45
N THR A 209 -11.51 9.20 -6.39
CA THR A 209 -12.95 9.45 -6.63
C THR A 209 -13.80 9.00 -5.45
N GLU A 210 -13.51 7.83 -4.89
CA GLU A 210 -14.26 7.28 -3.74
C GLU A 210 -14.08 8.12 -2.48
N LEU A 211 -12.86 8.60 -2.24
CA LEU A 211 -12.51 9.30 -1.00
C LEU A 211 -12.55 10.82 -1.13
N ASP A 212 -12.86 11.35 -2.31
CA ASP A 212 -12.74 12.79 -2.62
C ASP A 212 -11.37 13.37 -2.23
N SER A 213 -10.31 12.57 -2.42
CA SER A 213 -8.94 12.95 -2.10
C SER A 213 -8.24 13.60 -3.29
N ALA A 214 -7.45 14.65 -3.04
CA ALA A 214 -6.52 15.16 -4.06
C ALA A 214 -5.39 14.16 -4.32
N VAL A 215 -4.86 14.16 -5.55
CA VAL A 215 -3.73 13.31 -5.95
C VAL A 215 -2.61 14.18 -6.51
N ALA A 216 -1.37 13.90 -6.11
CA ALA A 216 -0.15 14.36 -6.77
C ALA A 216 0.39 13.21 -7.66
N PRO A 217 0.06 13.20 -8.96
CA PRO A 217 0.32 12.07 -9.86
C PRO A 217 1.71 12.19 -10.49
N SER A 218 2.77 12.10 -9.69
CA SER A 218 4.13 12.29 -10.20
C SER A 218 4.55 11.25 -11.22
N TYR A 219 4.03 10.02 -11.15
CA TYR A 219 4.22 9.02 -12.20
C TYR A 219 3.79 9.52 -13.59
N LEU A 220 2.65 10.23 -13.67
CA LEU A 220 2.13 10.81 -14.91
C LEU A 220 3.00 11.98 -15.38
N ALA A 221 3.40 12.84 -14.46
CA ALA A 221 4.29 13.97 -14.76
C ALA A 221 5.65 13.49 -15.29
N CYS A 222 6.26 12.49 -14.66
CA CYS A 222 7.52 11.92 -15.13
C CYS A 222 7.39 11.29 -16.52
N TYR A 223 6.28 10.61 -16.80
CA TYR A 223 6.02 10.07 -18.14
C TYR A 223 5.87 11.18 -19.19
N ASN A 224 5.06 12.20 -18.90
CA ASN A 224 4.86 13.33 -19.79
C ASN A 224 6.18 14.08 -20.05
N ALA A 225 6.98 14.31 -19.01
CA ALA A 225 8.29 14.95 -19.12
C ALA A 225 9.24 14.14 -20.01
N LYS A 226 9.36 12.82 -19.79
CA LYS A 226 10.24 11.97 -20.56
C LYS A 226 9.83 11.86 -22.03
N ARG A 227 8.51 11.85 -22.31
CA ARG A 227 7.98 11.84 -23.68
C ARG A 227 8.25 13.15 -24.41
N ALA A 228 8.10 14.29 -23.73
CA ALA A 228 8.25 15.61 -24.35
C ALA A 228 9.71 16.07 -24.48
N ARG A 229 10.57 15.74 -23.50
CA ARG A 229 12.01 16.06 -23.48
C ARG A 229 12.81 14.79 -23.15
N PRO A 230 12.97 13.86 -24.12
CA PRO A 230 13.71 12.62 -23.89
C PRO A 230 15.20 12.85 -23.59
N ASP A 231 15.73 14.00 -24.01
CA ASP A 231 17.08 14.52 -23.72
C ASP A 231 17.29 14.89 -22.24
N LEU A 232 16.21 15.22 -21.53
CA LEU A 232 16.28 15.56 -20.11
C LEU A 232 16.45 14.29 -19.29
N ASP A 233 17.64 14.14 -18.70
CA ASP A 233 17.91 13.00 -17.82
C ASP A 233 17.30 13.24 -16.43
N LEU A 234 16.11 12.68 -16.22
CA LEU A 234 15.40 12.68 -14.95
C LEU A 234 16.07 11.79 -13.88
N ALA A 235 16.92 10.84 -14.27
CA ALA A 235 17.61 9.89 -13.38
C ALA A 235 18.99 10.41 -12.95
N ALA A 236 19.57 11.31 -13.75
CA ALA A 236 20.86 11.92 -13.46
C ALA A 236 20.92 12.54 -12.06
N GLY A 237 22.06 12.33 -11.40
CA GLY A 237 22.34 12.89 -10.07
C GLY A 237 21.62 12.17 -8.94
N SER A 238 21.08 10.96 -9.16
CA SER A 238 20.59 10.10 -8.08
C SER A 238 21.68 9.94 -7.00
N PRO A 239 21.39 10.26 -5.72
CA PRO A 239 22.38 10.21 -4.64
C PRO A 239 23.02 8.83 -4.44
N ASP A 240 22.32 7.76 -4.83
CA ASP A 240 22.72 6.37 -4.61
C ASP A 240 22.40 5.45 -5.79
N ASN A 241 22.15 6.03 -6.97
CA ASN A 241 21.76 5.34 -8.19
C ASN A 241 20.43 4.55 -8.09
N SER A 242 19.77 4.49 -6.93
CA SER A 242 18.56 3.72 -6.67
C SER A 242 17.30 4.58 -6.52
N HIS A 243 17.49 5.88 -6.26
CA HIS A 243 16.42 6.88 -6.19
C HIS A 243 16.29 7.70 -7.48
N ALA A 244 15.20 8.47 -7.58
CA ALA A 244 15.05 9.52 -8.59
C ALA A 244 16.26 10.49 -8.60
N GLY A 245 16.57 11.02 -9.80
CA GLY A 245 17.52 12.12 -9.94
C GLY A 245 16.96 13.45 -9.44
N TYR A 246 17.81 14.46 -9.29
CA TYR A 246 17.39 15.78 -8.78
C TYR A 246 16.28 16.42 -9.62
N ARG A 247 16.33 16.31 -10.94
CA ARG A 247 15.27 16.83 -11.84
C ARG A 247 13.93 16.15 -11.61
N CYS A 248 13.93 14.83 -11.39
CA CYS A 248 12.73 14.07 -11.07
C CYS A 248 12.17 14.45 -9.68
N TYR A 249 13.03 14.71 -8.69
CA TYR A 249 12.57 15.22 -7.39
C TYR A 249 11.98 16.63 -7.47
N TYR A 250 12.58 17.50 -8.29
CA TYR A 250 12.00 18.82 -8.56
C TYR A 250 10.60 18.71 -9.18
N LEU A 251 10.45 17.84 -10.19
CA LEU A 251 9.16 17.57 -10.83
C LEU A 251 8.13 17.00 -9.84
N GLN A 252 8.53 16.05 -8.99
CA GLN A 252 7.70 15.47 -7.93
C GLN A 252 7.27 16.52 -6.89
N ALA A 253 8.15 17.46 -6.52
CA ALA A 253 7.77 18.55 -5.63
C ALA A 253 6.75 19.50 -6.29
N CYS A 254 6.93 19.80 -7.58
CA CYS A 254 5.99 20.64 -8.34
C CYS A 254 4.57 20.02 -8.39
N THR A 255 4.45 18.71 -8.59
CA THR A 255 3.14 18.03 -8.60
C THR A 255 2.50 18.01 -7.21
N VAL A 256 3.27 17.78 -6.15
CA VAL A 256 2.78 17.82 -4.77
C VAL A 256 2.32 19.23 -4.42
N TYR A 257 3.10 20.26 -4.73
CA TYR A 257 2.72 21.67 -4.57
C TYR A 257 1.39 21.97 -5.30
N ALA A 258 1.28 21.59 -6.57
CA ALA A 258 0.07 21.83 -7.36
C ALA A 258 -1.16 21.08 -6.80
N ALA A 259 -0.98 19.87 -6.28
CA ALA A 259 -2.03 19.09 -5.65
C ALA A 259 -2.50 19.70 -4.33
N LEU A 260 -1.56 20.14 -3.47
CA LEU A 260 -1.85 20.72 -2.15
C LEU A 260 -2.52 22.09 -2.25
N PHE A 261 -1.99 22.98 -3.09
CA PHE A 261 -2.40 24.39 -3.11
C PHE A 261 -3.33 24.74 -4.25
N ASN A 262 -3.56 23.82 -5.20
CA ASN A 262 -4.31 24.09 -6.42
C ASN A 262 -3.78 25.34 -7.17
N ARG A 263 -2.45 25.48 -7.21
CA ARG A 263 -1.76 26.59 -7.88
C ARG A 263 -0.73 26.04 -8.85
N SER A 264 -0.54 26.73 -9.97
CA SER A 264 0.54 26.39 -10.89
C SER A 264 1.89 26.74 -10.25
N PRO A 265 2.89 25.85 -10.30
CA PRO A 265 4.26 26.19 -9.95
C PRO A 265 4.99 26.93 -11.09
N GLU A 266 4.36 27.11 -12.25
CA GLU A 266 4.95 27.79 -13.41
C GLU A 266 5.41 29.21 -13.07
N GLY A 267 6.65 29.52 -13.41
CA GLY A 267 7.26 30.83 -13.19
C GLY A 267 7.76 31.06 -11.76
N LEU A 268 7.55 30.13 -10.82
CA LEU A 268 8.15 30.26 -9.48
C LEU A 268 9.68 30.30 -9.60
N PRO A 269 10.38 31.13 -8.80
CA PRO A 269 11.84 31.32 -8.89
C PRO A 269 12.65 30.19 -8.25
N VAL A 270 12.02 29.15 -7.72
CA VAL A 270 12.71 27.99 -7.12
C VAL A 270 13.40 27.21 -8.24
N ARG A 271 14.71 26.98 -8.10
CA ARG A 271 15.55 26.33 -9.13
C ARG A 271 16.52 25.29 -8.58
N ALA A 272 16.77 25.33 -7.28
CA ALA A 272 17.78 24.49 -6.66
C ALA A 272 17.12 23.31 -5.96
N VAL A 273 17.58 22.11 -6.28
CA VAL A 273 17.35 20.92 -5.45
C VAL A 273 18.63 20.67 -4.68
N ARG A 274 18.56 20.71 -3.35
CA ARG A 274 19.73 20.61 -2.48
C ARG A 274 19.54 19.48 -1.49
N ALA A 275 20.51 18.58 -1.45
CA ALA A 275 20.64 17.60 -0.39
C ALA A 275 21.32 18.23 0.82
N ARG A 276 21.05 17.66 2.01
CA ARG A 276 21.65 18.12 3.27
C ARG A 276 23.17 17.95 3.33
N ASP A 277 23.73 17.07 2.49
CA ASP A 277 25.18 16.88 2.35
C ASP A 277 25.84 17.92 1.41
N GLY A 278 25.08 18.90 0.93
CA GLY A 278 25.55 19.97 0.05
C GLY A 278 25.57 19.61 -1.43
N LYS A 279 25.30 18.35 -1.81
CA LYS A 279 25.08 17.97 -3.21
C LYS A 279 23.75 18.48 -3.70
N GLY A 280 23.60 18.65 -5.00
CA GLY A 280 22.37 19.14 -5.57
C GLY A 280 22.47 19.43 -7.04
N LEU A 281 21.40 20.02 -7.56
CA LEU A 281 21.32 20.52 -8.92
C LEU A 281 20.63 21.87 -8.90
N VAL A 282 21.22 22.85 -9.58
CA VAL A 282 20.51 24.08 -9.96
C VAL A 282 20.06 23.88 -11.40
N LEU A 283 18.75 23.88 -11.60
CA LEU A 283 18.14 23.76 -12.92
C LEU A 283 18.31 25.07 -13.69
N THR A 284 18.46 24.97 -15.01
CA THR A 284 18.34 26.16 -15.86
C THR A 284 16.90 26.67 -15.86
N ASP A 285 16.68 27.92 -16.28
CA ASP A 285 15.33 28.48 -16.37
C ASP A 285 14.43 27.70 -17.34
N ASP A 286 14.98 27.23 -18.46
CA ASP A 286 14.27 26.38 -19.43
C ASP A 286 13.85 25.06 -18.77
N GLU A 287 14.77 24.37 -18.09
CA GLU A 287 14.48 23.10 -17.43
C GLU A 287 13.43 23.26 -16.34
N ALA A 288 13.58 24.28 -15.49
CA ALA A 288 12.67 24.49 -14.37
C ALA A 288 11.28 24.90 -14.85
N LEU A 289 11.18 25.81 -15.84
CA LEU A 289 9.90 26.20 -16.43
C LEU A 289 9.20 25.00 -17.09
N PHE A 290 9.95 24.21 -17.86
CA PHE A 290 9.43 23.00 -18.49
C PHE A 290 8.87 22.01 -17.46
N LEU A 291 9.61 21.72 -16.39
CA LEU A 291 9.17 20.78 -15.35
C LEU A 291 8.00 21.32 -14.53
N GLN A 292 7.98 22.61 -14.20
CA GLN A 292 6.86 23.26 -13.52
C GLN A 292 5.57 23.16 -14.35
N LYS A 293 5.65 23.50 -15.64
CA LYS A 293 4.52 23.41 -16.58
C LYS A 293 4.04 21.96 -16.72
N THR A 294 4.96 21.02 -16.92
CA THR A 294 4.62 19.60 -17.03
C THR A 294 3.91 19.08 -15.78
N ALA A 295 4.37 19.45 -14.58
CA ALA A 295 3.71 19.09 -13.33
C ALA A 295 2.29 19.64 -13.23
N TRP A 296 2.10 20.92 -13.58
CA TRP A 296 0.77 21.55 -13.59
C TRP A 296 -0.19 20.85 -14.54
N GLU A 297 0.24 20.65 -15.78
CA GLU A 297 -0.56 20.00 -16.83
C GLU A 297 -0.95 18.59 -16.42
N SER A 298 -0.04 17.80 -15.86
CA SER A 298 -0.34 16.44 -15.37
C SER A 298 -1.31 16.41 -14.19
N VAL A 299 -1.21 17.37 -13.25
CA VAL A 299 -2.17 17.48 -12.14
C VAL A 299 -3.56 17.87 -12.67
N GLN A 300 -3.64 18.80 -13.63
CA GLN A 300 -4.90 19.20 -14.26
C GLN A 300 -5.51 18.07 -15.09
N GLU A 301 -4.69 17.35 -15.85
CA GLU A 301 -5.10 16.16 -16.61
C GLU A 301 -5.72 15.11 -15.69
N PHE A 302 -5.05 14.79 -14.57
CA PHE A 302 -5.56 13.83 -13.61
C PHE A 302 -6.88 14.30 -12.97
N ARG A 303 -6.98 15.58 -12.59
CA ARG A 303 -8.22 16.14 -12.03
C ARG A 303 -9.38 16.08 -13.00
N ARG A 304 -9.13 16.37 -14.29
CA ARG A 304 -10.14 16.23 -15.35
C ARG A 304 -10.63 14.79 -15.44
N MET A 305 -9.71 13.81 -15.51
CA MET A 305 -10.07 12.38 -15.54
C MET A 305 -10.89 11.97 -14.30
N ALA A 306 -10.52 12.42 -13.11
CA ALA A 306 -11.26 12.15 -11.88
C ALA A 306 -12.64 12.81 -11.85
N GLY A 307 -12.75 14.04 -12.37
CA GLY A 307 -14.02 14.77 -12.52
C GLY A 307 -14.98 14.09 -13.50
N GLU A 308 -14.48 13.72 -14.69
CA GLU A 308 -15.25 12.98 -15.71
C GLU A 308 -15.73 11.64 -15.16
N ARG A 309 -14.87 10.92 -14.43
CA ARG A 309 -15.24 9.68 -13.76
C ARG A 309 -16.34 9.89 -12.73
N ARG A 310 -16.25 10.91 -11.88
CA ARG A 310 -17.29 11.28 -10.90
C ARG A 310 -18.61 11.60 -11.57
N ALA A 311 -18.59 12.42 -12.62
CA ALA A 311 -19.79 12.77 -13.38
C ALA A 311 -20.41 11.52 -14.05
N ALA A 312 -19.59 10.65 -14.62
CA ALA A 312 -20.06 9.40 -15.21
C ALA A 312 -20.66 8.46 -14.16
N LEU A 313 -20.07 8.35 -12.97
CA LEU A 313 -20.62 7.56 -11.86
C LEU A 313 -21.96 8.11 -11.38
N ALA A 314 -22.05 9.43 -11.16
CA ALA A 314 -23.29 10.10 -10.75
C ALA A 314 -24.42 9.94 -11.79
N ALA A 315 -24.06 9.89 -13.08
CA ALA A 315 -24.99 9.66 -14.18
C ALA A 315 -25.31 8.17 -14.44
N GLY A 316 -24.74 7.24 -13.66
CA GLY A 316 -24.86 5.79 -13.92
C GLY A 316 -24.24 5.32 -15.23
N LYS A 317 -23.41 6.15 -15.88
CA LYS A 317 -22.75 5.89 -17.17
C LYS A 317 -21.36 5.29 -17.03
N ALA A 318 -20.71 5.50 -15.90
CA ALA A 318 -19.60 4.68 -15.48
C ALA A 318 -20.15 3.60 -14.56
N PRO A 319 -19.74 2.33 -14.73
CA PRO A 319 -20.03 1.36 -13.71
C PRO A 319 -19.46 1.89 -12.40
N ALA A 320 -20.29 1.94 -11.34
CA ALA A 320 -19.74 1.81 -10.00
C ALA A 320 -18.77 0.65 -10.10
N LEU A 321 -17.49 0.88 -9.80
CA LEU A 321 -16.50 -0.19 -9.90
C LEU A 321 -16.97 -1.22 -8.89
N ALA A 322 -17.67 -2.25 -9.39
CA ALA A 322 -18.26 -3.29 -8.58
C ALA A 322 -17.14 -3.71 -7.64
N ARG A 323 -17.36 -3.52 -6.32
CA ARG A 323 -16.41 -4.03 -5.35
C ARG A 323 -16.42 -5.52 -5.62
N LYS A 324 -15.39 -6.01 -6.31
CA LYS A 324 -15.27 -7.44 -6.61
C LYS A 324 -15.44 -8.14 -5.26
N PRO A 325 -16.19 -9.25 -5.21
CA PRO A 325 -16.18 -10.09 -4.04
C PRO A 325 -14.71 -10.34 -3.66
N ARG A 326 -14.36 -9.98 -2.43
CA ARG A 326 -12.99 -10.01 -1.94
C ARG A 326 -12.92 -10.85 -0.68
N ILE A 327 -11.77 -11.46 -0.50
CA ILE A 327 -11.45 -12.23 0.69
C ILE A 327 -10.52 -11.38 1.54
N LEU A 328 -10.87 -11.18 2.81
CA LEU A 328 -9.98 -10.57 3.80
C LEU A 328 -9.29 -11.68 4.58
N VAL A 329 -7.96 -11.65 4.65
CA VAL A 329 -7.14 -12.56 5.46
C VAL A 329 -6.57 -11.79 6.65
N ILE A 330 -6.89 -12.19 7.88
CA ILE A 330 -6.50 -11.49 9.12
C ILE A 330 -5.72 -12.41 10.09
N GLY A 331 -4.73 -11.85 10.78
CA GLY A 331 -4.06 -12.48 11.93
C GLY A 331 -3.14 -13.65 11.59
N ALA A 332 -3.00 -13.95 10.31
CA ALA A 332 -2.11 -14.97 9.84
C ALA A 332 -0.63 -14.53 9.97
N PRO A 333 0.31 -15.46 10.25
CA PRO A 333 1.72 -15.15 10.56
C PRO A 333 2.54 -14.65 9.34
N TYR A 334 1.88 -14.25 8.26
CA TYR A 334 2.48 -13.88 6.98
C TYR A 334 2.88 -12.42 6.99
N ASP A 335 3.98 -12.14 7.66
CA ASP A 335 4.52 -10.80 7.75
C ASP A 335 5.73 -10.62 6.82
N ASP A 336 5.67 -9.61 5.95
CA ASP A 336 6.77 -9.19 5.08
C ASP A 336 7.92 -8.53 5.89
N ARG A 337 7.74 -8.34 7.21
CA ARG A 337 8.66 -7.65 8.12
C ARG A 337 10.04 -8.29 8.35
N THR A 338 10.36 -9.45 7.77
CA THR A 338 11.73 -10.00 7.87
C THR A 338 12.61 -9.51 6.71
N GLN A 339 13.16 -8.32 6.86
CA GLN A 339 14.21 -7.80 5.96
C GLN A 339 15.57 -8.54 6.13
N LEU A 340 15.65 -9.58 6.98
CA LEU A 340 16.85 -10.41 7.20
C LEU A 340 16.87 -11.65 6.29
N ALA A 341 16.80 -11.44 4.98
CA ALA A 341 16.84 -12.52 3.98
C ALA A 341 15.66 -13.55 3.89
N PRO A 342 14.45 -13.40 4.49
CA PRO A 342 13.30 -14.26 4.14
C PRO A 342 12.08 -13.47 3.62
N GLY A 343 12.17 -12.13 3.49
CA GLY A 343 11.13 -11.29 2.87
C GLY A 343 10.79 -11.64 1.42
N LYS A 344 11.53 -12.55 0.78
CA LYS A 344 11.21 -13.14 -0.53
C LYS A 344 10.19 -14.29 -0.47
N TRP A 345 10.03 -14.94 0.68
CA TRP A 345 9.21 -16.15 0.81
C TRP A 345 7.77 -15.83 1.20
N VAL A 346 7.56 -14.87 2.12
CA VAL A 346 6.21 -14.38 2.48
C VAL A 346 5.58 -13.59 1.34
N SER A 347 6.37 -12.77 0.62
CA SER A 347 5.94 -12.20 -0.65
C SER A 347 5.57 -13.29 -1.66
N GLY A 348 6.29 -14.41 -1.65
CA GLY A 348 5.97 -15.60 -2.44
C GLY A 348 4.61 -16.22 -2.06
N PHE A 349 4.34 -16.45 -0.78
CA PHE A 349 3.06 -16.96 -0.30
C PHE A 349 1.89 -16.06 -0.70
N ARG A 350 1.97 -14.75 -0.40
CA ARG A 350 0.91 -13.79 -0.72
C ARG A 350 0.66 -13.71 -2.23
N THR A 351 1.73 -13.73 -3.02
CA THR A 351 1.65 -13.71 -4.50
C THR A 351 0.97 -14.98 -5.01
N VAL A 352 1.44 -16.16 -4.61
CA VAL A 352 0.88 -17.45 -5.04
C VAL A 352 -0.60 -17.56 -4.64
N LEU A 353 -0.95 -17.17 -3.40
CA LEU A 353 -2.33 -17.21 -2.94
C LEU A 353 -3.23 -16.27 -3.75
N ARG A 354 -2.78 -15.04 -4.01
CA ARG A 354 -3.52 -14.07 -4.83
C ARG A 354 -3.72 -14.57 -6.25
N GLU A 355 -2.65 -15.05 -6.90
CA GLU A 355 -2.71 -15.57 -8.27
C GLU A 355 -3.68 -16.76 -8.37
N ARG A 356 -3.63 -17.69 -7.41
CA ARG A 356 -4.52 -18.84 -7.35
C ARG A 356 -5.98 -18.43 -7.14
N VAL A 357 -6.27 -17.65 -6.11
CA VAL A 357 -7.64 -17.19 -5.83
C VAL A 357 -8.18 -16.38 -7.00
N LYS A 358 -7.33 -15.56 -7.63
CA LYS A 358 -7.71 -14.81 -8.84
C LYS A 358 -8.07 -15.74 -10.00
N ALA A 359 -7.28 -16.78 -10.22
CA ALA A 359 -7.51 -17.74 -11.30
C ALA A 359 -8.78 -18.58 -11.07
N GLN A 360 -9.03 -19.03 -9.84
CA GLN A 360 -10.15 -19.94 -9.54
C GLN A 360 -11.47 -19.22 -9.30
N LEU A 361 -11.45 -18.12 -8.54
CA LEU A 361 -12.65 -17.42 -8.10
C LEU A 361 -12.90 -16.10 -8.85
N GLY A 362 -11.91 -15.59 -9.60
CA GLY A 362 -11.96 -14.22 -10.14
C GLY A 362 -11.93 -13.13 -9.06
N MET A 363 -11.78 -13.54 -7.79
CA MET A 363 -11.77 -12.71 -6.60
C MET A 363 -10.35 -12.29 -6.25
N ASP A 364 -10.26 -11.26 -5.42
CA ASP A 364 -8.99 -10.76 -4.93
C ASP A 364 -8.83 -11.01 -3.42
N VAL A 365 -7.58 -11.10 -2.97
CA VAL A 365 -7.21 -11.39 -1.58
C VAL A 365 -6.50 -10.20 -0.97
N VAL A 366 -7.13 -9.64 0.06
CA VAL A 366 -6.60 -8.54 0.87
C VAL A 366 -6.09 -9.10 2.18
N PHE A 367 -4.86 -8.73 2.55
CA PHE A 367 -4.28 -9.11 3.84
C PHE A 367 -4.38 -7.92 4.79
N ALA A 368 -4.93 -8.15 5.99
CA ALA A 368 -4.94 -7.16 7.04
C ALA A 368 -3.51 -6.84 7.53
N PRO A 369 -3.29 -5.66 8.15
CA PRO A 369 -1.98 -5.13 8.49
C PRO A 369 -1.13 -5.92 9.47
N LEU A 370 -1.58 -7.02 10.04
CA LEU A 370 -0.84 -7.57 11.18
C LEU A 370 0.01 -8.77 10.77
N GLY A 371 1.32 -8.63 10.94
CA GLY A 371 2.15 -9.73 11.42
C GLY A 371 1.68 -10.23 12.78
N PRO A 372 2.43 -11.12 13.46
CA PRO A 372 1.92 -11.81 14.64
C PRO A 372 1.45 -10.82 15.71
N CYS A 373 0.13 -10.76 15.92
CA CYS A 373 -0.54 -9.87 16.85
C CYS A 373 -1.41 -10.70 17.79
N SER A 374 -1.64 -10.18 18.99
CA SER A 374 -2.62 -10.78 19.89
C SER A 374 -4.04 -10.42 19.45
N ALA A 375 -5.02 -11.23 19.84
CA ALA A 375 -6.44 -10.96 19.68
C ALA A 375 -6.86 -9.63 20.32
N VAL A 376 -6.18 -9.19 21.40
CA VAL A 376 -6.44 -7.89 22.03
C VAL A 376 -6.03 -6.73 21.13
N GLU A 377 -4.84 -6.80 20.54
CA GLU A 377 -4.38 -5.79 19.58
C GLU A 377 -5.27 -5.81 18.33
N ALA A 378 -5.73 -6.98 17.90
CA ALA A 378 -6.62 -7.06 16.76
C ALA A 378 -7.99 -6.42 17.00
N LEU A 379 -8.53 -6.53 18.21
CA LEU A 379 -9.82 -5.93 18.56
C LEU A 379 -9.86 -4.40 18.37
N SER A 380 -8.74 -3.71 18.62
CA SER A 380 -8.68 -2.25 18.49
C SER A 380 -8.72 -1.76 17.05
N ASP A 381 -8.24 -2.59 16.12
CA ASP A 381 -8.05 -2.20 14.72
C ASP A 381 -9.07 -2.87 13.78
N LEU A 382 -9.87 -3.80 14.30
CA LEU A 382 -10.75 -4.65 13.49
C LEU A 382 -11.77 -3.86 12.67
N ASP A 383 -12.32 -2.77 13.21
CA ASP A 383 -13.30 -1.93 12.50
C ASP A 383 -12.66 -1.23 11.29
N ASP A 384 -11.40 -0.81 11.44
CA ASP A 384 -10.67 -0.15 10.36
C ASP A 384 -10.35 -1.16 9.24
N TRP A 385 -9.95 -2.38 9.58
CA TRP A 385 -9.65 -3.41 8.57
C TRP A 385 -10.88 -3.93 7.85
N LEU A 386 -11.95 -4.19 8.60
CA LEU A 386 -13.21 -4.61 8.01
C LEU A 386 -13.74 -3.48 7.12
N GLY A 387 -13.64 -2.23 7.59
CA GLY A 387 -14.21 -1.07 6.95
C GLY A 387 -15.73 -1.21 6.79
N ASP A 388 -16.31 -0.36 5.94
CA ASP A 388 -17.76 -0.35 5.72
C ASP A 388 -18.18 -1.30 4.58
N GLN A 389 -17.39 -2.35 4.30
CA GLN A 389 -17.62 -3.29 3.20
C GLN A 389 -18.02 -4.67 3.69
N LYS A 390 -18.85 -5.34 2.89
CA LYS A 390 -19.13 -6.76 3.05
C LYS A 390 -18.10 -7.56 2.26
N TRP A 391 -17.47 -8.52 2.91
CA TRP A 391 -16.49 -9.41 2.32
C TRP A 391 -17.18 -10.68 1.81
N ALA A 392 -16.62 -11.28 0.75
CA ALA A 392 -17.05 -12.60 0.30
C ALA A 392 -16.73 -13.65 1.37
N LEU A 393 -15.59 -13.47 2.03
CA LEU A 393 -15.13 -14.29 3.14
C LEU A 393 -14.12 -13.50 3.98
N VAL A 394 -14.19 -13.62 5.30
CA VAL A 394 -13.13 -13.19 6.22
C VAL A 394 -12.45 -14.44 6.76
N ALA A 395 -11.26 -14.71 6.25
CA ALA A 395 -10.39 -15.79 6.70
C ALA A 395 -9.48 -15.27 7.82
N PHE A 396 -9.41 -15.98 8.95
CA PHE A 396 -8.72 -15.46 10.13
C PHE A 396 -7.98 -16.52 10.96
N ALA A 397 -6.89 -16.13 11.59
CA ALA A 397 -6.07 -16.96 12.46
C ALA A 397 -5.56 -16.12 13.66
N TRP A 398 -5.61 -16.66 14.88
CA TRP A 398 -5.04 -16.02 16.08
C TRP A 398 -4.62 -17.07 17.10
N GLY A 399 -3.59 -16.75 17.88
CA GLY A 399 -3.07 -17.62 18.93
C GLY A 399 -1.55 -17.82 18.88
N ALA A 400 -0.89 -17.53 17.76
CA ALA A 400 0.56 -17.68 17.64
C ALA A 400 1.30 -16.72 18.59
N ARG A 401 0.81 -15.48 18.76
CA ARG A 401 1.41 -14.52 19.69
C ARG A 401 1.06 -14.84 21.14
N GLU A 402 -0.16 -15.26 21.42
CA GLU A 402 -0.56 -15.70 22.76
C GLU A 402 0.22 -16.91 23.23
N LEU A 403 0.51 -17.85 22.33
CA LEU A 403 1.39 -18.98 22.59
C LEU A 403 2.81 -18.50 22.93
N ALA A 404 3.37 -17.60 22.12
CA ALA A 404 4.70 -17.04 22.35
C ALA A 404 4.80 -16.25 23.66
N GLU A 405 3.76 -15.52 24.03
CA GLU A 405 3.66 -14.75 25.28
C GLU A 405 3.22 -15.59 26.48
N LYS A 406 2.96 -16.90 26.30
CA LYS A 406 2.46 -17.82 27.32
C LYS A 406 1.21 -17.28 28.04
N MET A 407 0.30 -16.71 27.27
CA MET A 407 -0.95 -16.16 27.80
C MET A 407 -1.77 -17.28 28.47
N PRO A 408 -2.37 -17.04 29.65
CA PRO A 408 -3.30 -17.99 30.25
C PRO A 408 -4.47 -18.32 29.31
N LEU A 409 -4.90 -19.59 29.29
CA LEU A 409 -5.93 -20.07 28.38
C LEU A 409 -7.26 -19.33 28.54
N GLU A 410 -7.65 -18.98 29.78
CA GLU A 410 -8.86 -18.20 30.04
C GLU A 410 -8.78 -16.79 29.42
N GLY A 411 -7.57 -16.22 29.43
CA GLY A 411 -7.29 -14.94 28.79
C GLY A 411 -7.44 -15.02 27.28
N TYR A 412 -6.81 -16.04 26.67
CA TYR A 412 -6.91 -16.30 25.23
C TYR A 412 -8.36 -16.54 24.79
N GLU A 413 -9.09 -17.41 25.49
CA GLU A 413 -10.50 -17.70 25.20
C GLU A 413 -11.37 -16.45 25.23
N ARG A 414 -11.25 -15.65 26.30
CA ARG A 414 -12.01 -14.39 26.42
C ARG A 414 -11.73 -13.46 25.24
N ASN A 415 -10.47 -13.31 24.85
CA ASN A 415 -10.08 -12.44 23.76
C ASN A 415 -10.58 -12.96 22.40
N LEU A 416 -10.47 -14.27 22.15
CA LEU A 416 -10.97 -14.91 20.94
C LEU A 416 -12.49 -14.77 20.81
N ARG A 417 -13.23 -14.95 21.90
CA ARG A 417 -14.69 -14.72 21.92
C ARG A 417 -15.06 -13.28 21.57
N ALA A 418 -14.39 -12.31 22.19
CA ALA A 418 -14.62 -10.90 21.88
C ALA A 418 -14.36 -10.61 20.40
N LEU A 419 -13.28 -11.17 19.86
CA LEU A 419 -12.91 -11.02 18.46
C LEU A 419 -13.95 -11.61 17.51
N LEU A 420 -14.38 -12.86 17.75
CA LEU A 420 -15.41 -13.52 16.94
C LEU A 420 -16.75 -12.81 17.02
N GLY A 421 -17.11 -12.29 18.20
CA GLY A 421 -18.31 -11.47 18.39
C GLY A 421 -18.30 -10.24 17.48
N LYS A 422 -17.15 -9.55 17.40
CA LYS A 422 -16.98 -8.37 16.54
C LYS A 422 -16.93 -8.73 15.05
N LEU A 423 -16.24 -9.80 14.67
CA LEU A 423 -16.23 -10.31 13.29
C LEU A 423 -17.64 -10.67 12.80
N ARG A 424 -18.48 -11.31 13.63
CA ARG A 424 -19.86 -11.64 13.25
C ARG A 424 -20.73 -10.42 13.02
N GLN A 425 -20.49 -9.31 13.72
CA GLN A 425 -21.26 -8.08 13.54
C GLN A 425 -21.11 -7.47 12.14
N ASN A 426 -19.99 -7.73 11.45
CA ASN A 426 -19.80 -7.30 10.05
C ASN A 426 -20.69 -8.06 9.05
N GLY A 427 -21.19 -9.26 9.43
CA GLY A 427 -22.12 -10.05 8.61
C GLY A 427 -21.49 -10.71 7.38
N SER A 428 -20.16 -10.71 7.27
CA SER A 428 -19.43 -11.49 6.26
C SER A 428 -19.29 -12.96 6.71
N PRO A 429 -19.28 -13.92 5.78
CA PRO A 429 -18.90 -15.31 6.09
C PRO A 429 -17.52 -15.35 6.73
N LEU A 430 -17.33 -16.23 7.72
CA LEU A 430 -16.08 -16.33 8.49
C LEU A 430 -15.45 -17.71 8.25
N PHE A 431 -14.13 -17.74 8.09
CA PHE A 431 -13.35 -18.98 7.99
C PHE A 431 -12.17 -18.93 8.96
N TRP A 432 -12.15 -19.83 9.94
CA TRP A 432 -11.02 -19.95 10.84
C TRP A 432 -9.95 -20.83 10.20
N MET A 433 -8.75 -20.27 10.01
CA MET A 433 -7.66 -20.96 9.33
C MET A 433 -6.84 -21.85 10.28
N GLY A 434 -7.03 -21.75 11.60
CA GLY A 434 -6.23 -22.45 12.60
C GLY A 434 -5.08 -21.61 13.15
N ILE A 435 -4.36 -22.14 14.14
CA ILE A 435 -3.13 -21.54 14.67
C ILE A 435 -1.94 -22.16 13.93
N LEU A 436 -0.97 -21.33 13.50
CA LEU A 436 0.33 -21.86 13.12
C LEU A 436 1.15 -22.03 14.40
N PRO A 437 1.45 -23.26 14.84
CA PRO A 437 2.26 -23.50 16.03
C PRO A 437 3.71 -23.12 15.73
N VAL A 438 4.06 -21.87 16.00
CA VAL A 438 5.42 -21.35 15.81
C VAL A 438 6.01 -21.11 17.18
N THR A 439 7.07 -21.84 17.52
CA THR A 439 7.96 -21.47 18.63
C THR A 439 9.36 -21.21 18.12
N PRO A 440 10.12 -20.29 18.76
CA PRO A 440 11.52 -20.10 18.47
C PRO A 440 12.33 -21.37 18.83
N LYS A 441 13.34 -21.71 18.04
CA LYS A 441 14.32 -22.75 18.38
C LYS A 441 14.96 -22.48 19.75
N PRO A 442 15.16 -23.49 20.62
CA PRO A 442 16.02 -23.36 21.79
C PRO A 442 17.45 -23.04 21.35
N GLU A 443 18.07 -22.00 21.90
CA GLU A 443 19.49 -21.76 21.67
C GLU A 443 20.35 -22.87 22.29
N ALA A 444 21.55 -23.06 21.75
CA ALA A 444 22.53 -23.97 22.34
C ALA A 444 22.75 -23.60 23.83
N PRO A 445 22.92 -24.60 24.72
CA PRO A 445 23.03 -24.33 26.16
C PRO A 445 24.17 -23.33 26.45
N GLY A 446 23.83 -22.20 27.06
CA GLY A 446 24.80 -21.19 27.51
C GLY A 446 24.66 -19.79 26.90
N VAL A 447 23.74 -19.56 25.96
CA VAL A 447 23.45 -18.23 25.42
C VAL A 447 22.15 -17.70 26.04
N ALA A 448 22.19 -16.47 26.56
CA ALA A 448 21.01 -15.82 27.14
C ALA A 448 20.03 -15.45 26.02
N ALA A 449 18.78 -15.92 26.14
CA ALA A 449 17.74 -15.63 25.15
C ALA A 449 17.58 -14.11 24.97
N PRO A 450 17.59 -13.59 23.72
CA PRO A 450 17.37 -12.18 23.48
C PRO A 450 15.93 -11.79 23.89
N PRO A 451 15.66 -10.50 24.16
CA PRO A 451 14.31 -10.04 24.47
C PRO A 451 13.30 -10.45 23.38
N LEU A 452 12.07 -10.82 23.78
CA LEU A 452 11.00 -11.34 22.91
C LEU A 452 10.79 -10.52 21.60
N THR A 453 11.06 -9.22 21.64
CA THR A 453 11.03 -8.30 20.50
C THR A 453 12.07 -8.57 19.42
N GLU A 454 13.28 -8.98 19.78
CA GLU A 454 14.32 -9.41 18.83
C GLU A 454 14.06 -10.84 18.34
N MET A 455 13.47 -11.69 19.20
CA MET A 455 13.05 -13.03 18.81
C MET A 455 11.98 -13.00 17.73
N MET A 456 10.96 -12.13 17.77
CA MET A 456 9.95 -12.09 16.70
C MET A 456 10.48 -11.63 15.32
N LEU A 457 11.56 -10.83 15.30
CA LEU A 457 12.25 -10.42 14.06
C LEU A 457 13.14 -11.54 13.47
N THR A 458 13.55 -12.50 14.29
CA THR A 458 14.48 -13.59 13.95
C THR A 458 13.80 -14.97 13.93
N ALA A 459 12.64 -15.13 14.56
CA ALA A 459 11.96 -16.40 14.78
C ALA A 459 11.25 -16.94 13.53
N VAL A 460 11.06 -16.15 12.48
CA VAL A 460 10.51 -16.67 11.22
C VAL A 460 11.51 -17.60 10.52
N THR A 461 12.81 -17.52 10.82
CA THR A 461 13.84 -18.38 10.22
C THR A 461 14.20 -19.61 11.07
N ASN A 462 13.64 -19.74 12.29
CA ASN A 462 13.97 -20.83 13.22
C ASN A 462 12.71 -21.27 13.98
N ILE A 463 11.73 -21.75 13.22
CA ILE A 463 10.42 -22.19 13.69
C ILE A 463 10.48 -23.65 14.14
N ALA A 464 9.99 -23.94 15.34
CA ALA A 464 9.69 -25.27 15.83
C ALA A 464 8.18 -25.38 16.09
N ILE A 465 7.53 -26.40 15.53
CA ILE A 465 6.19 -26.81 15.97
C ILE A 465 6.36 -27.55 17.29
N THR A 466 5.72 -27.10 18.36
CA THR A 466 5.78 -27.74 19.68
C THR A 466 4.42 -28.30 20.09
N ASP A 467 4.45 -29.26 21.01
CA ASP A 467 3.25 -29.80 21.67
C ASP A 467 2.50 -28.77 22.52
N ASP A 468 3.16 -27.66 22.90
CA ASP A 468 2.58 -26.60 23.74
C ASP A 468 1.38 -25.88 23.10
N ALA A 469 1.21 -25.99 21.78
CA ALA A 469 0.06 -25.41 21.08
C ALA A 469 -1.24 -26.20 21.27
N GLY A 470 -1.19 -27.43 21.79
CA GLY A 470 -2.35 -28.33 21.94
C GLY A 470 -3.51 -27.69 22.71
N PRO A 471 -3.31 -27.25 23.96
CA PRO A 471 -4.39 -26.66 24.76
C PRO A 471 -4.95 -25.36 24.16
N LEU A 472 -4.10 -24.55 23.52
CA LEU A 472 -4.53 -23.31 22.86
C LEU A 472 -5.37 -23.61 21.62
N THR A 473 -4.96 -24.61 20.83
CA THR A 473 -5.67 -25.07 19.63
C THR A 473 -7.01 -25.70 19.98
N GLU A 474 -7.06 -26.57 20.99
CA GLU A 474 -8.30 -27.16 21.49
C GLU A 474 -9.27 -26.09 22.02
N THR A 475 -8.74 -25.09 22.73
CA THR A 475 -9.53 -23.94 23.19
C THR A 475 -10.08 -23.14 22.00
N ALA A 476 -9.26 -22.86 21.00
CA ALA A 476 -9.68 -22.16 19.80
C ALA A 476 -10.75 -22.93 19.02
N GLU A 477 -10.54 -24.22 18.78
CA GLU A 477 -11.48 -25.12 18.10
C GLU A 477 -12.84 -25.15 18.80
N ARG A 478 -12.84 -25.29 20.13
CA ARG A 478 -14.09 -25.26 20.90
C ARG A 478 -14.79 -23.92 20.72
N VAL A 479 -14.08 -22.81 20.91
CA VAL A 479 -14.66 -21.48 20.79
C VAL A 479 -15.20 -21.21 19.38
N VAL A 480 -14.49 -21.56 18.30
CA VAL A 480 -15.00 -21.34 16.94
C VAL A 480 -16.20 -22.22 16.59
N LYS A 481 -16.27 -23.46 17.11
CA LYS A 481 -17.44 -24.35 16.97
C LYS A 481 -18.68 -23.73 17.62
N GLU A 482 -18.54 -23.10 18.78
CA GLU A 482 -19.64 -22.38 19.44
C GLU A 482 -20.19 -21.23 18.60
N TYR A 483 -19.38 -20.69 17.69
CA TYR A 483 -19.78 -19.65 16.72
C TYR A 483 -20.31 -20.23 15.40
N GLY A 484 -20.44 -21.56 15.29
CA GLY A 484 -20.97 -22.26 14.12
C GLY A 484 -19.95 -22.43 12.99
N LEU A 485 -18.65 -22.29 13.28
CA LEU A 485 -17.60 -22.46 12.28
C LEU A 485 -17.09 -23.90 12.30
N SER A 486 -16.88 -24.49 11.12
CA SER A 486 -16.20 -25.79 10.99
C SER A 486 -14.70 -25.58 11.17
N PRO A 487 -14.05 -26.26 12.13
CA PRO A 487 -12.60 -26.24 12.28
C PRO A 487 -11.93 -27.24 11.32
N ASP A 488 -12.31 -27.22 10.04
CA ASP A 488 -11.72 -28.06 8.96
C ASP A 488 -10.23 -27.74 8.69
N THR A 489 -9.51 -27.24 9.67
CA THR A 489 -8.27 -26.51 9.53
C THR A 489 -7.28 -26.90 10.61
N LEU A 490 -6.34 -27.76 10.23
CA LEU A 490 -5.00 -27.73 10.81
C LEU A 490 -4.01 -27.44 9.70
N TYR A 491 -3.60 -26.18 9.62
CA TYR A 491 -2.38 -25.70 8.94
C TYR A 491 -1.22 -26.71 9.02
N ALA A 492 -1.09 -27.38 10.17
CA ALA A 492 -0.02 -28.32 10.44
C ALA A 492 -0.15 -29.65 9.66
N ARG A 493 -1.36 -30.22 9.50
CA ARG A 493 -1.53 -31.55 8.89
C ARG A 493 -1.20 -31.60 7.39
N HIS A 494 -1.18 -30.44 6.72
CA HIS A 494 -0.94 -30.33 5.28
C HIS A 494 0.51 -30.02 4.92
N LEU A 495 1.37 -29.68 5.88
CA LEU A 495 2.80 -29.55 5.65
C LEU A 495 3.46 -30.92 5.84
N SER A 496 3.57 -31.68 4.75
CA SER A 496 4.24 -32.98 4.75
C SER A 496 5.66 -32.85 5.32
N GLY A 497 5.96 -33.62 6.37
CA GLY A 497 7.28 -33.61 7.03
C GLY A 497 7.42 -32.69 8.25
N PHE A 498 6.33 -32.07 8.73
CA PHE A 498 6.30 -31.43 10.05
C PHE A 498 5.81 -32.36 11.16
N PHE A 499 5.43 -33.58 10.82
CA PHE A 499 5.05 -34.61 11.77
C PHE A 499 5.85 -35.88 11.50
N ALA A 500 6.46 -36.44 12.54
CA ALA A 500 7.09 -37.75 12.50
C ALA A 500 6.01 -38.83 12.29
N PRO A 501 6.38 -40.04 11.82
CA PRO A 501 5.49 -41.20 11.86
C PRO A 501 4.95 -41.38 13.29
N GLY A 502 3.64 -41.22 13.48
CA GLY A 502 2.99 -41.19 14.80
C GLY A 502 2.39 -39.83 15.20
N GLY A 503 2.47 -38.80 14.34
CA GLY A 503 1.75 -37.53 14.54
C GLY A 503 2.40 -36.57 15.54
N GLN A 504 3.66 -36.84 15.93
CA GLN A 504 4.45 -35.96 16.78
C GLN A 504 5.07 -34.82 15.96
N PRO A 505 4.96 -33.55 16.38
CA PRO A 505 5.59 -32.43 15.70
C PRO A 505 7.11 -32.57 15.54
N VAL A 506 7.63 -32.10 14.41
CA VAL A 506 9.07 -32.00 14.15
C VAL A 506 9.44 -30.54 14.00
N ALA A 507 10.36 -30.08 14.84
CA ALA A 507 10.93 -28.75 14.76
C ALA A 507 11.86 -28.63 13.53
N ARG A 508 11.45 -27.88 12.51
CA ARG A 508 12.30 -27.53 11.36
C ARG A 508 11.93 -26.19 10.74
N GLU A 509 12.89 -25.61 10.04
CA GLU A 509 12.69 -24.39 9.25
C GLU A 509 11.63 -24.60 8.14
N ILE A 510 10.79 -23.58 7.94
CA ILE A 510 9.81 -23.52 6.84
C ILE A 510 10.53 -23.08 5.57
N THR A 511 10.51 -23.92 4.54
CA THR A 511 11.14 -23.67 3.24
C THR A 511 10.23 -22.90 2.28
N LYS A 512 10.76 -22.44 1.14
CA LYS A 512 9.95 -21.91 0.03
C LYS A 512 8.83 -22.87 -0.39
N ALA A 513 9.16 -24.15 -0.49
CA ALA A 513 8.23 -25.18 -0.96
C ALA A 513 7.07 -25.35 0.02
N ASP A 514 7.36 -25.28 1.33
CA ASP A 514 6.34 -25.32 2.37
C ASP A 514 5.38 -24.12 2.26
N TRP A 515 5.91 -22.90 2.04
CA TRP A 515 5.08 -21.72 1.81
C TRP A 515 4.22 -21.82 0.55
N ALA A 516 4.75 -22.36 -0.54
CA ALA A 516 3.98 -22.59 -1.76
C ALA A 516 2.85 -23.62 -1.53
N GLN A 517 3.16 -24.75 -0.88
CA GLN A 517 2.16 -25.76 -0.52
C GLN A 517 1.06 -25.18 0.38
N LEU A 518 1.43 -24.30 1.29
CA LEU A 518 0.48 -23.62 2.18
C LEU A 518 -0.44 -22.64 1.43
N ALA A 519 0.11 -21.91 0.46
CA ALA A 519 -0.68 -21.02 -0.39
C ALA A 519 -1.67 -21.80 -1.25
N GLU A 520 -1.26 -22.95 -1.79
CA GLU A 520 -2.14 -23.85 -2.55
C GLU A 520 -3.29 -24.38 -1.68
N TRP A 521 -2.97 -24.96 -0.52
CA TRP A 521 -3.97 -25.46 0.43
C TRP A 521 -4.94 -24.38 0.89
N LEU A 522 -4.42 -23.20 1.24
CA LEU A 522 -5.27 -22.11 1.70
C LEU A 522 -6.15 -21.64 0.55
N GLY A 523 -5.63 -21.52 -0.67
CA GLY A 523 -6.42 -21.17 -1.85
C GLY A 523 -7.58 -22.14 -2.09
N GLU A 524 -7.35 -23.45 -2.01
CA GLU A 524 -8.41 -24.46 -2.10
C GLU A 524 -9.45 -24.34 -0.98
N SER A 525 -8.99 -24.06 0.24
CA SER A 525 -9.88 -23.92 1.39
C SER A 525 -10.75 -22.66 1.25
N LEU A 526 -10.15 -21.54 0.85
CA LEU A 526 -10.87 -20.30 0.55
C LEU A 526 -11.91 -20.53 -0.55
N GLU A 527 -11.55 -21.24 -1.62
CA GLU A 527 -12.47 -21.62 -2.70
C GLU A 527 -13.69 -22.40 -2.18
N ARG A 528 -13.45 -23.47 -1.41
CA ARG A 528 -14.54 -24.26 -0.81
C ARG A 528 -15.46 -23.42 0.06
N GLN A 529 -14.88 -22.57 0.91
CA GLN A 529 -15.64 -21.74 1.85
C GLN A 529 -16.44 -20.65 1.16
N VAL A 530 -15.87 -20.01 0.13
CA VAL A 530 -16.58 -19.05 -0.71
C VAL A 530 -17.76 -19.71 -1.43
N ASN A 531 -17.55 -20.90 -2.01
CA ASN A 531 -18.60 -21.64 -2.70
C ASN A 531 -19.70 -22.11 -1.74
N ALA A 532 -19.35 -22.53 -0.53
CA ALA A 532 -20.32 -22.93 0.51
C ALA A 532 -21.11 -21.74 1.06
N ALA A 533 -20.53 -20.54 1.04
CA ALA A 533 -21.18 -19.31 1.50
C ALA A 533 -22.00 -18.60 0.41
N ALA A 534 -21.90 -19.04 -0.85
CA ALA A 534 -22.70 -18.48 -1.94
C ALA A 534 -24.18 -18.79 -1.70
N PRO A 535 -25.09 -17.82 -1.87
CA PRO A 535 -26.53 -18.11 -1.78
C PRO A 535 -26.88 -19.17 -2.82
N GLU A 536 -27.70 -20.17 -2.43
CA GLU A 536 -28.17 -21.17 -3.40
C GLU A 536 -28.80 -20.44 -4.60
N PRO A 537 -28.48 -20.86 -5.84
CA PRO A 537 -29.13 -20.31 -7.01
C PRO A 537 -30.63 -20.47 -6.81
N SER A 538 -31.37 -19.36 -6.86
CA SER A 538 -32.83 -19.40 -6.75
C SER A 538 -33.36 -20.41 -7.76
N PRO A 539 -34.17 -21.40 -7.33
CA PRO A 539 -34.70 -22.39 -8.25
C PRO A 539 -35.68 -21.69 -9.21
N GLY A 540 -35.19 -21.36 -10.40
CA GLY A 540 -35.98 -20.75 -11.49
C GLY A 540 -35.68 -19.27 -11.71
N GLY A 541 -34.86 -18.98 -12.71
CA GLY A 541 -34.69 -17.68 -13.35
C GLY A 541 -34.34 -17.88 -14.82
#